data_AF-A0A8S3YA96-F1
#
_entry.id   AF-A0A8S3YA96-F1
#
_cell.length_a   1.000
_cell.length_b   1.000
_cell.length_c   1.000
_cell.angle_alpha   90.00
_cell.angle_beta   90.00
_cell.angle_gamma   90.00
#
_symmetry.space_group_name_H-M   'P 1'
#
loop_
_entity.id
_entity.type
_entity.pdbx_description
1 polymer ?
#
loop_
_entity_poly.entity_id
_entity_poly.type
_entity_poly.pdbx_seq_one_letter_code
_entity_poly.pdbx_strand_id
1 'polypeptide(L)'
;MKKLEKKEKKTTEKEKYETLSNAIKDKYIKLKNRRDKNTIKTFFDQIDQSLKKNIAKDALGLTGNLKQVVELKKEIEDFYNRDDISRPTAGRKETVTKNKTKVQKRFLLDTMKNLYHTFKQGNPETKFSYYYFTRNKPFYVVKPSIDGREMCLCKTHTNPVYKAQELKKQRIIDTDNLNTLFMSTMCDPKRQSCLYGTCQECCNSEITYDTSRVKETISWNEWIRKEVTYKKEEKTKKIIKNVKETQKGTVKNLMKEFNKQIKALKKHFFNIKTQYKYFREVIDNIKETEVVIVANFSENYKGKYHAEIQAHQFGGSREEVSLHTNVT
;
A
#
# COMPACT_ATOMS: atom_id res chain seq x y z
N MET A 1 -5.59 21.71 64.75
CA MET A 1 -6.94 22.13 64.27
C MET A 1 -6.98 22.47 62.78
N LYS A 2 -6.21 23.44 62.24
CA LYS A 2 -6.23 23.84 60.81
C LYS A 2 -5.99 22.74 59.74
N LYS A 3 -5.35 21.61 60.08
CA LYS A 3 -5.13 20.47 59.16
C LYS A 3 -6.34 19.51 59.07
N LEU A 4 -7.12 19.40 60.14
CA LEU A 4 -8.33 18.55 60.19
C LEU A 4 -9.48 19.24 59.43
N GLU A 5 -9.68 20.54 59.65
CA GLU A 5 -10.67 21.35 58.91
C GLU A 5 -10.39 21.41 57.40
N LYS A 6 -9.11 21.45 56.98
CA LYS A 6 -8.72 21.36 55.56
C LYS A 6 -8.95 19.98 54.96
N LYS A 7 -8.86 18.91 55.78
CA LYS A 7 -9.18 17.55 55.35
C LYS A 7 -10.69 17.38 55.19
N GLU A 8 -11.48 17.80 56.17
CA GLU A 8 -12.95 17.73 56.12
C GLU A 8 -13.54 18.55 54.97
N LYS A 9 -13.02 19.76 54.72
CA LYS A 9 -13.41 20.58 53.55
C LYS A 9 -13.11 19.89 52.21
N LYS A 10 -11.96 19.20 52.10
CA LYS A 10 -11.61 18.42 50.90
C LYS A 10 -12.51 17.20 50.71
N THR A 11 -12.91 16.54 51.80
CA THR A 11 -13.81 15.37 51.74
C THR A 11 -15.22 15.78 51.31
N THR A 12 -15.76 16.85 51.89
CA THR A 12 -17.10 17.37 51.54
C THR A 12 -17.14 17.97 50.13
N GLU A 13 -16.07 18.59 49.66
CA GLU A 13 -15.96 18.98 48.24
C GLU A 13 -16.00 17.75 47.32
N LYS A 14 -15.25 16.69 47.65
CA LYS A 14 -15.21 15.44 46.88
C LYS A 14 -16.57 14.74 46.77
N GLU A 15 -17.33 14.69 47.86
CA GLU A 15 -18.68 14.10 47.88
C GLU A 15 -19.69 14.92 47.04
N LYS A 16 -19.60 16.25 47.09
CA LYS A 16 -20.38 17.15 46.21
C LYS A 16 -20.02 16.96 44.73
N TYR A 17 -18.76 16.67 44.42
CA TYR A 17 -18.32 16.37 43.05
C TYR A 17 -18.85 15.02 42.55
N GLU A 18 -18.86 13.97 43.38
CA GLU A 18 -19.39 12.66 43.01
C GLU A 18 -20.89 12.69 42.75
N THR A 19 -21.66 13.39 43.59
CA THR A 19 -23.10 13.56 43.40
C THR A 19 -23.42 14.33 42.11
N LEU A 20 -22.69 15.40 41.82
CA LEU A 20 -22.86 16.14 40.57
C LEU A 20 -22.50 15.30 39.34
N SER A 21 -21.39 14.55 39.39
CA SER A 21 -20.94 13.68 38.31
C SER A 21 -21.97 12.59 37.98
N ASN A 22 -22.50 11.92 38.99
CA ASN A 22 -23.50 10.87 38.82
C ASN A 22 -24.83 11.41 38.28
N ALA A 23 -25.29 12.58 38.76
CA ALA A 23 -26.49 13.22 38.24
C ALA A 23 -26.38 13.58 36.74
N ILE A 24 -25.19 13.99 36.29
CA ILE A 24 -24.95 14.29 34.88
C ILE A 24 -24.86 13.02 34.03
N LYS A 25 -24.27 11.93 34.54
CA LYS A 25 -24.28 10.61 33.87
C LYS A 25 -25.70 10.15 33.60
N ASP A 26 -26.55 10.20 34.61
CA ASP A 26 -27.93 9.73 34.51
C ASP A 26 -28.73 10.54 33.49
N LYS A 27 -28.55 11.86 33.45
CA LYS A 27 -29.14 12.72 32.41
C LYS A 27 -28.60 12.42 31.01
N TYR A 28 -27.29 12.17 30.88
CA TYR A 28 -26.67 11.85 29.59
C TYR A 28 -27.18 10.52 29.01
N ILE A 29 -27.34 9.49 29.86
CA ILE A 29 -27.87 8.18 29.47
C ILE A 29 -29.33 8.28 29.01
N LYS A 30 -30.14 9.10 29.70
CA LYS A 30 -31.58 9.28 29.38
C LYS A 30 -31.84 10.05 28.08
N LEU A 31 -30.87 10.77 27.54
CA LEU A 31 -31.03 11.51 26.28
C LEU A 31 -30.95 10.56 25.07
N LYS A 32 -31.94 10.63 24.16
CA LYS A 32 -31.96 9.86 22.90
C LYS A 32 -31.38 10.65 21.71
N ASN A 33 -31.47 11.98 21.73
CA ASN A 33 -31.08 12.85 20.62
C ASN A 33 -29.57 13.19 20.61
N ARG A 34 -28.95 13.09 19.44
CA ARG A 34 -27.50 13.31 19.26
C ARG A 34 -27.08 14.78 19.41
N ARG A 35 -27.96 15.74 19.09
CA ARG A 35 -27.69 17.17 19.26
C ARG A 35 -27.59 17.54 20.74
N ASP A 36 -28.50 17.03 21.55
CA ASP A 36 -28.55 17.29 23.00
C ASP A 36 -27.37 16.64 23.75
N LYS A 37 -26.89 15.49 23.27
CA LYS A 37 -25.65 14.89 23.76
C LYS A 37 -24.41 15.73 23.42
N ASN A 38 -24.41 16.41 22.27
CA ASN A 38 -23.30 17.26 21.86
C ASN A 38 -23.27 18.59 22.62
N THR A 39 -24.41 19.19 22.95
CA THR A 39 -24.47 20.41 23.78
C THR A 39 -23.97 20.17 25.20
N ILE A 40 -24.30 19.03 25.80
CA ILE A 40 -23.71 18.62 27.10
C ILE A 40 -22.20 18.46 26.97
N LYS A 41 -21.73 17.86 25.88
CA LYS A 41 -20.30 17.68 25.63
C LYS A 41 -19.56 19.02 25.48
N THR A 42 -20.14 20.00 24.78
CA THR A 42 -19.56 21.35 24.66
C THR A 42 -19.57 22.13 25.96
N PHE A 43 -20.53 21.88 26.85
CA PHE A 43 -20.55 22.49 28.19
C PHE A 43 -19.36 22.03 29.04
N PHE A 44 -18.97 20.76 28.93
CA PHE A 44 -17.76 20.23 29.58
C PHE A 44 -16.46 20.80 29.00
N ASP A 45 -16.46 21.22 27.72
CA ASP A 45 -15.31 21.87 27.08
C ASP A 45 -15.04 23.29 27.61
N GLN A 46 -15.97 23.90 28.36
CA GLN A 46 -15.81 25.24 28.95
C GLN A 46 -15.29 25.24 30.41
N ILE A 47 -15.20 24.09 31.09
CA ILE A 47 -14.75 23.99 32.50
C ILE A 47 -13.22 23.85 32.59
N ASP A 48 -12.56 24.27 33.66
CA ASP A 48 -11.08 24.37 33.75
C ASP A 48 -10.31 23.02 33.70
N GLN A 49 -9.03 23.09 33.29
CA GLN A 49 -8.26 22.01 32.62
C GLN A 49 -7.84 20.80 33.49
N SER A 50 -7.79 20.89 34.82
CA SER A 50 -7.30 19.81 35.69
C SER A 50 -8.40 18.86 36.18
N LEU A 51 -9.59 19.38 36.50
CA LEU A 51 -10.79 18.62 36.89
C LEU A 51 -11.49 17.98 35.66
N LYS A 52 -11.32 18.57 34.48
CA LYS A 52 -11.90 18.18 33.18
C LYS A 52 -11.71 16.71 32.79
N LYS A 53 -10.51 16.15 32.98
CA LYS A 53 -10.17 14.83 32.42
C LYS A 53 -10.82 13.67 33.18
N ASN A 54 -10.93 13.78 34.50
CA ASN A 54 -11.53 12.72 35.31
C ASN A 54 -13.05 12.81 35.28
N ILE A 55 -13.61 14.03 35.40
CA ILE A 55 -15.05 14.27 35.34
C ILE A 55 -15.63 13.85 33.98
N ALA A 56 -15.01 14.25 32.86
CA ALA A 56 -15.53 13.87 31.54
C ALA A 56 -15.35 12.37 31.24
N LYS A 57 -14.30 11.72 31.75
CA LYS A 57 -14.11 10.27 31.58
C LYS A 57 -15.13 9.47 32.37
N ASP A 58 -15.32 9.84 33.63
CA ASP A 58 -16.28 9.19 34.52
C ASP A 58 -17.70 9.46 34.02
N ALA A 59 -18.03 10.71 33.66
CA ALA A 59 -19.37 11.12 33.21
C ALA A 59 -19.80 10.55 31.85
N LEU A 60 -18.84 10.21 30.97
CA LEU A 60 -19.11 9.68 29.64
C LEU A 60 -18.82 8.18 29.50
N GLY A 61 -18.43 7.50 30.60
CA GLY A 61 -18.10 6.07 30.60
C GLY A 61 -16.90 5.72 29.72
N LEU A 62 -15.96 6.64 29.53
CA LEU A 62 -14.80 6.45 28.66
C LEU A 62 -13.69 5.70 29.40
N THR A 63 -13.77 4.36 29.43
CA THR A 63 -12.79 3.44 30.05
C THR A 63 -11.57 3.18 29.16
N GLY A 64 -11.05 4.21 28.49
CA GLY A 64 -9.86 4.09 27.65
C GLY A 64 -8.59 4.45 28.40
N ASN A 65 -7.64 3.50 28.51
CA ASN A 65 -6.33 3.77 29.09
C ASN A 65 -5.54 4.68 28.13
N LEU A 66 -5.36 5.96 28.49
CA LEU A 66 -4.79 6.99 27.58
C LEU A 66 -3.38 6.62 27.11
N LYS A 67 -2.62 5.90 27.94
CA LYS A 67 -1.27 5.42 27.64
C LYS A 67 -1.26 4.42 26.47
N GLN A 68 -2.19 3.47 26.49
CA GLN A 68 -2.34 2.44 25.47
C GLN A 68 -2.74 3.04 24.10
N VAL A 69 -3.51 4.13 24.11
CA VAL A 69 -3.89 4.87 22.88
C VAL A 69 -2.70 5.60 22.25
N VAL A 70 -1.79 6.13 23.08
CA VAL A 70 -0.59 6.83 22.58
C VAL A 70 0.42 5.84 22.01
N GLU A 71 0.61 4.70 22.67
CA GLU A 71 1.48 3.60 22.20
C GLU A 71 0.97 3.04 20.86
N LEU A 72 -0.32 2.73 20.76
CA LEU A 72 -0.93 2.23 19.52
C LEU A 72 -0.78 3.22 18.35
N LYS A 73 -0.87 4.52 18.63
CA LYS A 73 -0.69 5.54 17.59
C LYS A 73 0.74 5.55 17.05
N LYS A 74 1.74 5.37 17.92
CA LYS A 74 3.15 5.25 17.52
C LYS A 74 3.37 3.99 16.68
N GLU A 75 2.84 2.84 17.10
CA GLU A 75 2.95 1.60 16.32
C GLU A 75 2.35 1.73 14.91
N ILE A 76 1.22 2.42 14.78
CA ILE A 76 0.62 2.72 13.47
C ILE A 76 1.54 3.62 12.65
N GLU A 77 2.11 4.67 13.26
CA GLU A 77 3.04 5.57 12.59
C GLU A 77 4.33 4.85 12.13
N ASP A 78 4.93 4.04 13.00
CA ASP A 78 6.10 3.22 12.71
C ASP A 78 5.81 2.23 11.58
N PHE A 79 4.62 1.61 11.58
CA PHE A 79 4.19 0.74 10.48
C PHE A 79 4.14 1.47 9.13
N TYR A 80 3.59 2.69 9.10
CA TYR A 80 3.57 3.46 7.85
C TYR A 80 4.96 3.91 7.41
N ASN A 81 5.89 4.10 8.33
CA ASN A 81 7.27 4.51 8.02
C ASN A 81 8.13 3.38 7.45
N ARG A 82 7.66 2.13 7.49
CA ARG A 82 8.36 1.00 6.87
C ARG A 82 8.40 1.15 5.35
N ASP A 83 9.57 0.90 4.76
CA ASP A 83 9.80 1.06 3.32
C ASP A 83 9.02 0.08 2.43
N ASP A 84 8.48 -1.02 2.98
CA ASP A 84 7.56 -1.93 2.27
C ASP A 84 6.09 -1.50 2.34
N ILE A 85 5.76 -0.53 3.20
CA ILE A 85 4.41 0.00 3.35
C ILE A 85 4.28 1.35 2.63
N SER A 86 5.26 2.22 2.82
CA SER A 86 5.35 3.48 2.10
C SER A 86 6.78 3.79 1.73
N ARG A 87 7.01 4.47 0.62
CA ARG A 87 8.33 4.86 0.13
C ARG A 87 8.52 6.38 0.21
N PRO A 88 9.70 6.90 0.58
CA PRO A 88 9.96 8.33 0.50
C PRO A 88 10.04 8.81 -0.96
N THR A 89 9.62 10.04 -1.21
CA THR A 89 9.79 10.69 -2.51
C THR A 89 11.22 11.21 -2.67
N ALA A 90 11.75 11.22 -3.90
CA ALA A 90 13.12 11.69 -4.17
C ALA A 90 13.19 13.22 -4.41
N GLY A 91 12.08 13.87 -4.78
CA GLY A 91 12.10 15.29 -5.13
C GLY A 91 12.27 16.19 -3.92
N ARG A 92 13.26 17.11 -3.95
CA ARG A 92 13.49 18.12 -2.90
C ARG A 92 12.27 19.03 -2.63
N LYS A 93 11.41 19.21 -3.64
CA LYS A 93 10.16 19.99 -3.54
C LYS A 93 8.95 19.14 -3.11
N GLU A 94 9.08 17.82 -3.06
CA GLU A 94 8.01 16.88 -2.72
C GLU A 94 7.86 16.75 -1.20
N THR A 95 7.52 17.86 -0.55
CA THR A 95 7.32 17.97 0.89
C THR A 95 5.87 18.30 1.21
N VAL A 96 5.42 17.95 2.42
CA VAL A 96 4.12 18.36 2.97
C VAL A 96 4.38 19.06 4.28
N THR A 97 3.74 20.22 4.45
CA THR A 97 3.78 20.98 5.70
C THR A 97 2.43 20.88 6.38
N LYS A 98 2.42 20.44 7.63
CA LYS A 98 1.24 20.47 8.50
C LYS A 98 1.69 20.80 9.92
N ASN A 99 0.96 21.67 10.61
CA ASN A 99 1.28 22.10 11.98
C ASN A 99 2.71 22.63 12.14
N LYS A 100 3.20 23.44 11.18
CA LYS A 100 4.57 23.99 11.14
C LYS A 100 5.70 22.95 11.00
N THR A 101 5.38 21.67 10.83
CA THR A 101 6.37 20.61 10.55
C THR A 101 6.37 20.32 9.06
N LYS A 102 7.52 20.53 8.41
CA LYS A 102 7.74 20.21 6.99
C LYS A 102 8.45 18.86 6.89
N VAL A 103 7.81 17.90 6.23
CA VAL A 103 8.30 16.52 6.11
C VAL A 103 8.28 16.09 4.63
N GLN A 104 9.22 15.24 4.23
CA GLN A 104 9.23 14.63 2.89
C GLN A 104 7.98 13.76 2.69
N LYS A 105 7.38 13.81 1.50
CA LYS A 105 6.25 12.93 1.17
C LYS A 105 6.70 11.47 1.19
N ARG A 106 5.80 10.61 1.63
CA ARG A 106 5.91 9.16 1.44
C ARG A 106 4.73 8.67 0.63
N PHE A 107 4.94 7.85 -0.39
CA PHE A 107 3.86 7.24 -1.17
C PHE A 107 3.53 5.85 -0.66
N LEU A 108 2.25 5.56 -0.48
CA LEU A 108 1.76 4.22 -0.17
C LEU A 108 2.05 3.25 -1.31
N LEU A 109 2.54 2.06 -0.97
CA LEU A 109 2.84 0.99 -1.94
C LEU A 109 1.63 0.09 -2.23
N ASP A 110 0.67 0.01 -1.31
CA ASP A 110 -0.53 -0.82 -1.44
C ASP A 110 -1.80 -0.06 -1.03
N THR A 111 -2.96 -0.67 -1.27
CA THR A 111 -4.26 -0.15 -0.87
C THR A 111 -4.40 -0.14 0.65
N MET A 112 -5.10 0.88 1.18
CA MET A 112 -5.35 1.01 2.63
C MET A 112 -5.99 -0.23 3.25
N LYS A 113 -6.83 -0.95 2.50
CA LYS A 113 -7.46 -2.19 2.95
C LYS A 113 -6.41 -3.30 3.15
N ASN A 114 -5.57 -3.54 2.14
CA ASN A 114 -4.51 -4.54 2.24
C ASN A 114 -3.54 -4.21 3.37
N LEU A 115 -3.12 -2.94 3.48
CA LEU A 115 -2.23 -2.49 4.56
C LEU A 115 -2.82 -2.75 5.96
N TYR A 116 -4.12 -2.53 6.14
CA TYR A 116 -4.79 -2.85 7.40
C TYR A 116 -4.79 -4.36 7.68
N HIS A 117 -5.03 -5.20 6.68
CA HIS A 117 -4.92 -6.65 6.84
C HIS A 117 -3.50 -7.08 7.21
N THR A 118 -2.47 -6.53 6.54
CA THR A 118 -1.06 -6.78 6.87
C THR A 118 -0.72 -6.36 8.30
N PHE A 119 -1.20 -5.19 8.74
CA PHE A 119 -1.00 -4.75 10.13
C PHE A 119 -1.65 -5.71 11.13
N LYS A 120 -2.88 -6.16 10.85
CA LYS A 120 -3.62 -7.10 11.71
C LYS A 120 -2.98 -8.48 11.77
N GLN A 121 -2.40 -8.95 10.67
CA GLN A 121 -1.64 -10.21 10.65
C GLN A 121 -0.41 -10.15 11.55
N GLY A 122 0.27 -8.99 11.61
CA GLY A 122 1.41 -8.77 12.49
C GLY A 122 1.03 -8.54 13.95
N ASN A 123 -0.15 -7.97 14.22
CA ASN A 123 -0.61 -7.60 15.56
C ASN A 123 -2.04 -8.12 15.85
N PRO A 124 -2.25 -9.44 16.01
CA PRO A 124 -3.59 -10.02 16.15
C PRO A 124 -4.35 -9.53 17.40
N GLU A 125 -3.64 -9.27 18.49
CA GLU A 125 -4.17 -8.83 19.79
C GLU A 125 -4.74 -7.40 19.77
N THR A 126 -4.34 -6.57 18.80
CA THR A 126 -4.70 -5.15 18.79
C THR A 126 -6.16 -4.94 18.36
N LYS A 127 -7.01 -4.44 19.27
CA LYS A 127 -8.45 -4.22 19.01
C LYS A 127 -8.74 -2.77 18.59
N PHE A 128 -8.59 -2.47 17.29
CA PHE A 128 -9.10 -1.23 16.69
C PHE A 128 -9.68 -1.47 15.29
N SER A 129 -10.52 -0.54 14.85
CA SER A 129 -11.25 -0.60 13.57
C SER A 129 -10.43 -0.07 12.40
N TYR A 130 -10.80 -0.47 11.17
CA TYR A 130 -10.25 0.10 9.94
C TYR A 130 -10.35 1.63 9.92
N TYR A 131 -11.46 2.20 10.41
CA TYR A 131 -11.61 3.65 10.51
C TYR A 131 -10.53 4.29 11.39
N TYR A 132 -10.26 3.69 12.56
CA TYR A 132 -9.21 4.17 13.46
C TYR A 132 -7.81 4.10 12.80
N PHE A 133 -7.53 3.01 12.07
CA PHE A 133 -6.29 2.85 11.30
C PHE A 133 -6.08 3.98 10.29
N THR A 134 -7.10 4.23 9.47
CA THR A 134 -7.02 5.23 8.39
C THR A 134 -6.94 6.66 8.92
N ARG A 135 -7.60 6.95 10.06
CA ARG A 135 -7.57 8.26 10.70
C ARG A 135 -6.22 8.59 11.33
N ASN A 136 -5.51 7.58 11.83
CA ASN A 136 -4.17 7.75 12.42
C ASN A 136 -3.03 7.63 11.40
N LYS A 137 -3.35 7.51 10.11
CA LYS A 137 -2.34 7.59 9.05
C LYS A 137 -1.59 8.92 9.11
N PRO A 138 -0.25 8.92 9.12
CA PRO A 138 0.54 10.15 9.08
C PRO A 138 0.17 11.04 7.89
N PHE A 139 0.25 12.36 8.07
CA PHE A 139 -0.17 13.32 7.05
C PHE A 139 0.76 13.37 5.85
N TYR A 140 2.04 13.05 6.05
CA TYR A 140 3.07 13.01 5.00
C TYR A 140 3.02 11.72 4.18
N VAL A 141 2.23 10.72 4.60
CA VAL A 141 2.00 9.48 3.84
C VAL A 141 0.79 9.68 2.92
N VAL A 142 1.02 9.71 1.62
CA VAL A 142 0.02 10.08 0.60
C VAL A 142 -0.17 8.92 -0.38
N LYS A 143 -1.35 8.81 -0.99
CA LYS A 143 -1.53 7.89 -2.12
C LYS A 143 -0.70 8.39 -3.30
N PRO A 144 0.06 7.54 -3.99
CA PRO A 144 0.76 7.93 -5.21
C PRO A 144 -0.24 8.40 -6.28
N SER A 145 0.15 9.40 -7.06
CA SER A 145 -0.48 9.69 -8.34
C SER A 145 -0.24 8.53 -9.32
N ILE A 146 -0.93 8.52 -10.46
CA ILE A 146 -0.71 7.47 -11.49
C ILE A 146 0.76 7.36 -11.87
N ASP A 147 1.43 8.51 -11.99
CA ASP A 147 2.87 8.62 -12.28
C ASP A 147 3.77 8.19 -11.11
N GLY A 148 3.28 8.25 -9.88
CA GLY A 148 4.01 7.89 -8.66
C GLY A 148 3.78 6.46 -8.19
N ARG A 149 2.96 5.65 -8.88
CA ARG A 149 2.76 4.24 -8.54
C ARG A 149 4.01 3.46 -8.92
N GLU A 150 4.77 3.00 -7.92
CA GLU A 150 5.77 1.96 -8.13
C GLU A 150 5.06 0.63 -8.34
N MET A 151 4.70 0.36 -9.57
CA MET A 151 4.49 -0.99 -10.05
C MET A 151 5.72 -1.35 -10.86
N CYS A 152 6.26 -2.55 -10.71
CA CYS A 152 7.26 -3.02 -11.67
C CYS A 152 6.64 -2.96 -13.06
N LEU A 153 7.09 -2.01 -13.87
CA LEU A 153 6.73 -1.87 -15.29
C LEU A 153 7.57 -2.83 -16.15
N CYS A 154 8.02 -3.93 -15.57
CA CYS A 154 8.71 -4.96 -16.29
C CYS A 154 7.71 -5.82 -17.09
N LYS A 155 8.13 -6.28 -18.27
CA LYS A 155 7.32 -7.21 -19.09
C LYS A 155 6.81 -8.41 -18.30
N THR A 156 7.65 -8.90 -17.39
CA THR A 156 7.36 -10.04 -16.50
C THR A 156 6.17 -9.79 -15.58
N HIS A 157 5.88 -8.55 -15.19
CA HIS A 157 4.68 -8.20 -14.42
C HIS A 157 3.53 -7.75 -15.33
N THR A 158 3.80 -6.86 -16.30
CA THR A 158 2.74 -6.23 -17.09
C THR A 158 2.01 -7.23 -18.00
N ASN A 159 2.71 -8.18 -18.62
CA ASN A 159 2.08 -9.14 -19.53
C ASN A 159 1.14 -10.11 -18.79
N PRO A 160 1.54 -10.72 -17.65
CA PRO A 160 0.61 -11.53 -16.86
C PRO A 160 -0.60 -10.76 -16.34
N VAL A 161 -0.46 -9.48 -15.98
CA VAL A 161 -1.61 -8.66 -15.57
C VAL A 161 -2.64 -8.56 -16.71
N TYR A 162 -2.20 -8.23 -17.94
CA TYR A 162 -3.11 -8.13 -19.07
C TYR A 162 -3.81 -9.46 -19.39
N LYS A 163 -3.08 -10.58 -19.28
CA LYS A 163 -3.66 -11.92 -19.48
C LYS A 163 -4.68 -12.26 -18.40
N ALA A 164 -4.37 -12.02 -17.13
CA ALA A 164 -5.28 -12.29 -16.02
C ALA A 164 -6.58 -11.45 -16.11
N GLN A 165 -6.47 -10.18 -16.51
CA GLN A 165 -7.63 -9.30 -16.70
C GLN A 165 -8.56 -9.82 -17.80
N GLU A 166 -8.01 -10.23 -18.95
CA GLU A 166 -8.82 -10.74 -20.06
C GLU A 166 -9.42 -12.11 -19.73
N LEU A 167 -8.65 -13.02 -19.09
CA LEU A 167 -9.17 -14.31 -18.63
C LEU A 167 -10.33 -14.15 -17.64
N LYS A 168 -10.24 -13.21 -16.70
CA LYS A 168 -11.34 -12.90 -15.76
C LYS A 168 -12.54 -12.28 -16.49
N LYS A 169 -12.31 -11.38 -17.44
CA LYS A 169 -13.37 -10.77 -18.25
C LYS A 169 -14.18 -11.82 -19.01
N GLN A 170 -13.50 -12.84 -19.53
CA GLN A 170 -14.13 -14.00 -20.17
C GLN A 170 -14.66 -15.04 -19.18
N ARG A 171 -14.55 -14.81 -17.86
CA ARG A 171 -14.97 -15.74 -16.79
C ARG A 171 -14.29 -17.11 -16.86
N ILE A 172 -13.07 -17.17 -17.38
CA ILE A 172 -12.25 -18.41 -17.43
C ILE A 172 -11.57 -18.66 -16.08
N ILE A 173 -11.24 -17.58 -15.37
CA ILE A 173 -10.67 -17.58 -14.01
C ILE A 173 -11.50 -16.67 -13.09
N ASP A 174 -11.51 -16.97 -11.80
CA ASP A 174 -12.31 -16.24 -10.81
C ASP A 174 -11.72 -14.87 -10.45
N THR A 175 -10.39 -14.77 -10.42
CA THR A 175 -9.67 -13.58 -9.94
C THR A 175 -8.58 -13.14 -10.91
N ASP A 176 -8.41 -11.83 -11.04
CA ASP A 176 -7.34 -11.15 -11.78
C ASP A 176 -6.18 -10.72 -10.85
N ASN A 177 -6.34 -10.95 -9.54
CA ASN A 177 -5.32 -10.66 -8.56
C ASN A 177 -4.21 -11.70 -8.67
N LEU A 178 -3.07 -11.28 -9.20
CA LEU A 178 -1.93 -12.18 -9.40
C LEU A 178 -1.45 -12.79 -8.07
N ASN A 179 -1.51 -12.06 -6.94
CA ASN A 179 -1.11 -12.61 -5.65
C ASN A 179 -1.99 -13.80 -5.24
N THR A 180 -3.31 -13.74 -5.44
CA THR A 180 -4.18 -14.89 -5.11
C THR A 180 -3.91 -16.07 -6.04
N LEU A 181 -3.68 -15.81 -7.32
CA LEU A 181 -3.32 -16.84 -8.32
C LEU A 181 -1.94 -17.48 -8.04
N PHE A 182 -0.98 -16.72 -7.52
CA PHE A 182 0.30 -17.27 -7.08
C PHE A 182 0.14 -18.17 -5.86
N MET A 183 -0.63 -17.72 -4.87
CA MET A 183 -0.84 -18.48 -3.64
C MET A 183 -1.56 -19.80 -3.89
N SER A 184 -2.49 -19.86 -4.85
CA SER A 184 -3.18 -21.11 -5.20
C SER A 184 -2.28 -22.16 -5.85
N THR A 185 -1.11 -21.78 -6.34
CA THR A 185 -0.18 -22.67 -7.04
C THR A 185 1.07 -23.00 -6.22
N MET A 186 1.05 -22.79 -4.90
CA MET A 186 2.17 -23.04 -4.00
C MET A 186 1.71 -23.72 -2.71
N CYS A 187 2.50 -24.68 -2.19
CA CYS A 187 2.22 -25.30 -0.90
C CYS A 187 2.50 -24.35 0.28
N ASP A 188 3.63 -23.63 0.24
CA ASP A 188 4.04 -22.69 1.29
C ASP A 188 4.65 -21.42 0.67
N PRO A 189 4.05 -20.23 0.91
CA PRO A 189 4.54 -18.96 0.37
C PRO A 189 5.82 -18.41 1.04
N LYS A 190 6.30 -19.05 2.11
CA LYS A 190 7.58 -18.70 2.75
C LYS A 190 8.73 -19.57 2.26
N ARG A 191 8.43 -20.74 1.67
CA ARG A 191 9.45 -21.69 1.26
C ARG A 191 10.08 -21.28 -0.08
N GLN A 192 11.39 -21.05 -0.08
CA GLN A 192 12.13 -20.66 -1.27
C GLN A 192 11.98 -21.68 -2.41
N SER A 193 11.99 -22.99 -2.12
CA SER A 193 11.84 -24.02 -3.16
C SER A 193 10.49 -23.96 -3.89
N CYS A 194 9.41 -23.56 -3.21
CA CYS A 194 8.10 -23.37 -3.84
C CYS A 194 8.10 -22.17 -4.80
N LEU A 195 8.77 -21.08 -4.42
CA LEU A 195 8.84 -19.83 -5.21
C LEU A 195 9.77 -19.94 -6.42
N TYR A 196 10.82 -20.76 -6.33
CA TYR A 196 11.70 -21.08 -7.46
C TYR A 196 11.15 -22.20 -8.36
N GLY A 197 10.08 -22.88 -7.96
CA GLY A 197 9.53 -24.01 -8.70
C GLY A 197 10.36 -25.29 -8.62
N THR A 198 11.23 -25.43 -7.61
CA THR A 198 12.05 -26.62 -7.34
C THR A 198 11.42 -27.55 -6.29
N CYS A 199 10.28 -27.18 -5.72
CA CYS A 199 9.54 -28.02 -4.78
C CYS A 199 8.91 -29.23 -5.48
N GLN A 200 9.11 -30.43 -4.94
CA GLN A 200 8.57 -31.67 -5.52
C GLN A 200 7.04 -31.73 -5.49
N GLU A 201 6.39 -31.05 -4.54
CA GLU A 201 4.93 -31.07 -4.37
C GLU A 201 4.21 -30.09 -5.31
N CYS A 202 4.77 -28.89 -5.53
CA CYS A 202 4.09 -27.82 -6.28
C CYS A 202 4.79 -27.37 -7.58
N CYS A 203 5.86 -28.02 -8.01
CA CYS A 203 6.58 -27.66 -9.26
C CYS A 203 5.68 -27.69 -10.51
N ASN A 204 4.68 -28.57 -10.49
CA ASN A 204 3.74 -28.77 -11.59
C ASN A 204 2.35 -28.20 -11.30
N SER A 205 2.16 -27.49 -10.20
CA SER A 205 0.88 -26.84 -9.90
C SER A 205 0.60 -25.73 -10.90
N GLU A 206 -0.53 -25.86 -11.60
CA GLU A 206 -1.03 -24.89 -12.56
C GLU A 206 -2.28 -24.19 -12.02
N ILE A 207 -2.57 -23.00 -12.53
CA ILE A 207 -3.80 -22.29 -12.17
C ILE A 207 -4.99 -23.08 -12.70
N THR A 208 -5.98 -23.34 -11.85
CA THR A 208 -7.25 -23.95 -12.24
C THR A 208 -8.07 -23.00 -13.10
N TYR A 209 -8.67 -23.51 -14.17
CA TYR A 209 -9.46 -22.73 -15.11
C TYR A 209 -10.59 -23.57 -15.70
N ASP A 210 -11.62 -22.89 -16.19
CA ASP A 210 -12.75 -23.54 -16.86
C ASP A 210 -12.30 -24.19 -18.18
N THR A 211 -12.40 -25.53 -18.24
CA THR A 211 -11.98 -26.33 -19.40
C THR A 211 -13.04 -26.41 -20.50
N SER A 212 -14.26 -25.92 -20.26
CA SER A 212 -15.35 -25.98 -21.24
C SER A 212 -15.09 -25.07 -22.45
N ARG A 213 -14.36 -23.96 -22.27
CA ARG A 213 -14.14 -22.90 -23.28
C ARG A 213 -12.75 -22.94 -23.94
N VAL A 214 -12.04 -24.06 -23.83
CA VAL A 214 -10.63 -24.23 -24.23
C VAL A 214 -10.37 -23.95 -25.72
N LYS A 215 -11.37 -24.19 -26.58
CA LYS A 215 -11.28 -24.00 -28.04
C LYS A 215 -11.65 -22.58 -28.50
N GLU A 216 -12.17 -21.74 -27.62
CA GLU A 216 -12.56 -20.38 -28.00
C GLU A 216 -11.33 -19.52 -28.30
N THR A 217 -11.51 -18.60 -29.25
CA THR A 217 -10.50 -17.61 -29.62
C THR A 217 -10.65 -16.39 -28.72
N ILE A 218 -9.55 -16.00 -28.10
CA ILE A 218 -9.46 -14.85 -27.20
C ILE A 218 -8.38 -13.89 -27.70
N SER A 219 -8.61 -12.60 -27.49
CA SER A 219 -7.66 -11.54 -27.83
C SER A 219 -7.16 -10.85 -26.57
N TRP A 220 -5.85 -10.73 -26.39
CA TRP A 220 -5.25 -10.06 -25.23
C TRP A 220 -4.14 -9.11 -25.65
N ASN A 221 -3.86 -8.13 -24.80
CA ASN A 221 -2.75 -7.21 -25.00
C ASN A 221 -1.45 -7.79 -24.43
N GLU A 222 -0.35 -7.68 -25.16
CA GLU A 222 0.96 -8.12 -24.69
C GLU A 222 2.08 -7.21 -25.22
N TRP A 223 3.12 -7.00 -24.43
CA TRP A 223 4.32 -6.30 -24.87
C TRP A 223 5.35 -7.26 -25.47
N ILE A 224 5.60 -7.13 -26.78
CA ILE A 224 6.47 -8.04 -27.54
C ILE A 224 7.72 -7.28 -28.02
N ARG A 225 8.85 -7.98 -28.16
CA ARG A 225 10.03 -7.44 -28.85
C ARG A 225 9.88 -7.77 -30.33
N LYS A 226 9.84 -6.74 -31.19
CA LYS A 226 9.80 -6.91 -32.64
C LYS A 226 11.01 -6.26 -33.27
N GLU A 227 11.60 -6.94 -34.24
CA GLU A 227 12.59 -6.34 -35.13
C GLU A 227 11.84 -5.48 -36.16
N VAL A 228 12.15 -4.20 -36.18
CA VAL A 228 11.64 -3.25 -37.18
C VAL A 228 12.82 -2.82 -38.02
N THR A 229 12.72 -3.04 -39.33
CA THR A 229 13.65 -2.50 -40.31
C THR A 229 13.28 -1.08 -40.64
N TYR A 230 14.25 -0.17 -40.61
CA TYR A 230 14.07 1.20 -41.11
C TYR A 230 15.20 1.53 -42.09
N LYS A 231 14.85 2.29 -43.13
CA LYS A 231 15.80 2.78 -44.13
C LYS A 231 16.25 4.18 -43.70
N LYS A 232 17.56 4.35 -43.50
CA LYS A 232 18.18 5.66 -43.34
C LYS A 232 19.36 5.72 -44.30
N GLU A 233 19.34 6.70 -45.21
CA GLU A 233 20.43 6.96 -46.17
C GLU A 233 20.88 5.67 -46.89
N GLU A 234 19.94 5.03 -47.61
CA GLU A 234 20.12 3.81 -48.40
C GLU A 234 20.57 2.53 -47.65
N LYS A 235 20.92 2.61 -46.37
CA LYS A 235 21.26 1.45 -45.54
C LYS A 235 20.06 0.98 -44.73
N THR A 236 19.75 -0.32 -44.84
CA THR A 236 18.75 -0.97 -43.98
C THR A 236 19.35 -1.26 -42.62
N LYS A 237 18.81 -0.66 -41.57
CA LYS A 237 19.20 -0.94 -40.19
C LYS A 237 18.05 -1.69 -39.49
N LYS A 238 18.40 -2.75 -38.74
CA LYS A 238 17.47 -3.50 -37.91
C LYS A 238 17.50 -2.91 -36.49
N ILE A 239 16.35 -2.51 -35.97
CA ILE A 239 16.21 -2.08 -34.57
C ILE A 239 15.20 -2.99 -33.88
N ILE A 240 15.50 -3.36 -32.65
CA ILE A 240 14.56 -4.07 -31.78
C ILE A 240 13.69 -3.03 -31.06
N LYS A 241 12.39 -3.04 -31.34
CA LYS A 241 11.39 -2.22 -30.66
C LYS A 241 10.55 -3.07 -29.70
N ASN A 242 10.11 -2.48 -28.60
CA ASN A 242 9.09 -3.10 -27.76
C ASN A 242 7.73 -2.50 -28.12
N VAL A 243 6.78 -3.31 -28.58
CA VAL A 243 5.47 -2.78 -29.01
C VAL A 243 4.38 -3.48 -28.21
N LYS A 244 3.37 -2.72 -27.79
CA LYS A 244 2.13 -3.26 -27.23
C LYS A 244 1.23 -3.67 -28.38
N GLU A 245 0.91 -4.95 -28.45
CA GLU A 245 0.12 -5.50 -29.52
C GLU A 245 -1.01 -6.38 -28.99
N THR A 246 -2.14 -6.35 -29.68
CA THR A 246 -3.26 -7.27 -29.43
C THR A 246 -2.97 -8.59 -30.13
N GLN A 247 -2.66 -9.62 -29.34
CA GLN A 247 -2.50 -10.99 -29.81
C GLN A 247 -3.85 -11.69 -29.84
N LYS A 248 -3.99 -12.69 -30.72
CA LYS A 248 -5.15 -13.57 -30.81
C LYS A 248 -4.69 -15.02 -30.73
N GLY A 249 -5.43 -15.86 -30.02
CA GLY A 249 -5.12 -17.27 -29.89
C GLY A 249 -6.22 -18.03 -29.17
N THR A 250 -6.06 -19.35 -29.04
CA THR A 250 -7.00 -20.17 -28.29
C THR A 250 -6.78 -20.05 -26.78
N VAL A 251 -7.85 -20.23 -26.00
CA VAL A 251 -7.77 -20.26 -24.52
C VAL A 251 -6.74 -21.27 -24.04
N LYS A 252 -6.64 -22.45 -24.67
CA LYS A 252 -5.61 -23.46 -24.36
C LYS A 252 -4.19 -22.91 -24.42
N ASN A 253 -3.86 -22.23 -25.52
CA ASN A 253 -2.52 -21.73 -25.76
C ASN A 253 -2.21 -20.55 -24.84
N LEU A 254 -3.19 -19.67 -24.64
CA LEU A 254 -3.08 -18.56 -23.69
C LEU A 254 -2.81 -19.08 -22.28
N MET A 255 -3.53 -20.09 -21.83
CA MET A 255 -3.39 -20.62 -20.47
C MET A 255 -2.03 -21.31 -20.26
N LYS A 256 -1.56 -22.07 -21.26
CA LYS A 256 -0.23 -22.68 -21.24
C LYS A 256 0.88 -21.63 -21.10
N GLU A 257 0.79 -20.55 -21.89
CA GLU A 257 1.75 -19.45 -21.82
C GLU A 257 1.61 -18.67 -20.51
N PHE A 258 0.39 -18.46 -20.03
CA PHE A 258 0.12 -17.79 -18.76
C PHE A 258 0.73 -18.56 -17.58
N ASN A 259 0.53 -19.88 -17.49
CA ASN A 259 1.14 -20.72 -16.47
C ASN A 259 2.68 -20.66 -16.49
N LYS A 260 3.28 -20.63 -17.70
CA LYS A 260 4.74 -20.45 -17.85
C LYS A 260 5.20 -19.08 -17.34
N GLN A 261 4.49 -18.01 -17.68
CA GLN A 261 4.81 -16.66 -17.22
C GLN A 261 4.61 -16.51 -15.70
N ILE A 262 3.60 -17.16 -15.13
CA ILE A 262 3.35 -17.20 -13.70
C ILE A 262 4.52 -17.84 -12.94
N LYS A 263 5.08 -18.95 -13.45
CA LYS A 263 6.29 -19.56 -12.87
C LYS A 263 7.49 -18.59 -12.84
N ALA A 264 7.73 -17.88 -13.94
CA ALA A 264 8.77 -16.86 -14.00
C ALA A 264 8.50 -15.68 -13.05
N LEU A 265 7.23 -15.29 -12.93
CA LEU A 265 6.80 -14.19 -12.09
C LEU A 265 6.92 -14.50 -10.60
N LYS A 266 6.68 -15.74 -10.15
CA LYS A 266 6.93 -16.18 -8.77
C LYS A 266 8.38 -15.94 -8.35
N LYS A 267 9.33 -16.41 -9.17
CA LYS A 267 10.77 -16.21 -8.93
C LYS A 267 11.12 -14.73 -8.88
N HIS A 268 10.57 -13.95 -9.79
CA HIS A 268 10.79 -12.50 -9.83
C HIS A 268 10.26 -11.80 -8.57
N PHE A 269 9.05 -12.12 -8.13
CA PHE A 269 8.44 -11.56 -6.92
C PHE A 269 9.24 -11.95 -5.67
N PHE A 270 9.68 -13.20 -5.57
CA PHE A 270 10.55 -13.64 -4.47
C PHE A 270 11.86 -12.87 -4.43
N ASN A 271 12.54 -12.73 -5.57
CA ASN A 271 13.80 -12.00 -5.65
C ASN A 271 13.61 -10.56 -5.17
N ILE A 272 12.59 -9.86 -5.67
CA ILE A 272 12.29 -8.49 -5.24
C ILE A 272 12.05 -8.43 -3.73
N LYS A 273 11.14 -9.26 -3.22
CA LYS A 273 10.79 -9.27 -1.79
C LYS A 273 12.00 -9.57 -0.90
N THR A 274 12.83 -10.52 -1.31
CA THR A 274 14.03 -10.94 -0.58
C THR A 274 15.11 -9.87 -0.64
N GLN A 275 15.31 -9.23 -1.79
CA GLN A 275 16.20 -8.07 -1.93
C GLN A 275 15.78 -6.94 -1.00
N TYR A 276 14.50 -6.57 -0.96
CA TYR A 276 14.01 -5.55 -0.03
C TYR A 276 14.14 -5.96 1.44
N LYS A 277 14.02 -7.25 1.75
CA LYS A 277 14.22 -7.75 3.12
C LYS A 277 15.68 -7.61 3.53
N TYR A 278 16.61 -8.14 2.74
CA TYR A 278 18.04 -8.04 3.04
C TYR A 278 18.52 -6.60 3.05
N PHE A 279 18.02 -5.77 2.13
CA PHE A 279 18.34 -4.35 2.10
C PHE A 279 17.96 -3.65 3.41
N ARG A 280 16.79 -3.96 3.96
CA ARG A 280 16.37 -3.46 5.27
C ARG A 280 17.25 -3.99 6.40
N GLU A 281 17.54 -5.28 6.43
CA GLU A 281 18.44 -5.86 7.43
C GLU A 281 19.82 -5.18 7.42
N VAL A 282 20.32 -4.79 6.25
CA VAL A 282 21.60 -4.05 6.15
C VAL A 282 21.43 -2.60 6.63
N ILE A 283 20.36 -1.90 6.26
CA ILE A 283 20.09 -0.54 6.74
C ILE A 283 19.93 -0.51 8.27
N ASP A 284 19.19 -1.45 8.83
CA ASP A 284 18.87 -1.49 10.25
C ASP A 284 20.11 -1.81 11.11
N ASN A 285 21.13 -2.46 10.54
CA ASN A 285 22.36 -2.86 11.21
C ASN A 285 23.62 -2.11 10.73
N ILE A 286 23.46 -1.03 9.96
CA ILE A 286 24.57 -0.27 9.41
C ILE A 286 25.35 0.44 10.53
N LYS A 287 26.68 0.38 10.48
CA LYS A 287 27.54 1.14 11.42
C LYS A 287 27.72 2.57 10.95
N GLU A 288 28.11 3.46 11.87
CA GLU A 288 28.38 4.88 11.56
C GLU A 288 29.49 5.08 10.51
N THR A 289 30.36 4.09 10.32
CA THR A 289 31.45 4.10 9.33
C THR A 289 31.08 3.42 8.01
N GLU A 290 29.86 2.92 7.86
CA GLU A 290 29.43 2.15 6.70
C GLU A 290 28.39 2.94 5.90
N VAL A 291 28.40 2.76 4.58
CA VAL A 291 27.41 3.37 3.67
C VAL A 291 26.86 2.29 2.75
N VAL A 292 25.54 2.31 2.57
CA VAL A 292 24.85 1.43 1.62
C VAL A 292 24.51 2.24 0.39
N ILE A 293 25.05 1.82 -0.76
CA ILE A 293 24.79 2.47 -2.05
C ILE A 293 23.88 1.56 -2.88
N VAL A 294 22.71 2.09 -3.23
CA VAL A 294 21.82 1.46 -4.23
C VAL A 294 21.94 2.21 -5.53
N ALA A 295 22.66 1.64 -6.48
CA ALA A 295 22.71 2.15 -7.84
C ALA A 295 21.54 1.58 -8.66
N ASN A 296 20.46 2.35 -8.78
CA ASN A 296 19.40 2.08 -9.75
C ASN A 296 19.65 2.91 -11.02
N PHE A 297 19.49 2.29 -12.19
CA PHE A 297 19.55 3.03 -13.46
C PHE A 297 18.33 3.95 -13.58
N SER A 298 18.58 5.26 -13.68
CA SER A 298 17.57 6.31 -13.80
C SER A 298 16.99 6.39 -15.22
N GLU A 299 15.67 6.58 -15.30
CA GLU A 299 14.93 6.79 -16.55
C GLU A 299 15.11 8.23 -17.06
N ASN A 300 15.43 8.39 -18.35
CA ASN A 300 15.29 9.67 -19.06
C ASN A 300 13.82 9.92 -19.42
N TYR A 301 13.23 10.97 -18.87
CA TYR A 301 11.81 11.29 -19.03
C TYR A 301 11.54 12.02 -20.37
N LYS A 302 10.88 11.36 -21.34
CA LYS A 302 10.21 12.01 -22.50
C LYS A 302 9.32 11.02 -23.28
N GLY A 303 8.11 11.47 -23.63
CA GLY A 303 7.06 10.77 -24.39
C GLY A 303 6.34 9.68 -23.58
N LYS A 304 5.26 10.03 -22.86
CA LYS A 304 4.49 9.10 -22.02
C LYS A 304 3.24 8.58 -22.74
N TYR A 305 3.16 7.29 -23.02
CA TYR A 305 1.90 6.56 -22.91
C TYR A 305 1.51 6.45 -21.42
N HIS A 306 0.21 6.31 -21.14
CA HIS A 306 -0.33 6.23 -19.77
C HIS A 306 0.20 5.04 -18.93
N ALA A 307 0.71 3.98 -19.58
CA ALA A 307 1.39 2.85 -18.96
C ALA A 307 2.31 2.14 -19.97
N GLU A 308 3.63 2.17 -19.73
CA GLU A 308 4.66 1.55 -20.57
C GLU A 308 5.55 0.62 -19.78
N ILE A 309 6.21 -0.30 -20.46
CA ILE A 309 7.21 -1.16 -19.85
C ILE A 309 8.62 -0.52 -19.87
N GLN A 310 9.44 -0.81 -18.86
CA GLN A 310 10.81 -0.28 -18.76
C GLN A 310 11.67 -0.59 -19.99
N ALA A 311 11.52 -1.78 -20.59
CA ALA A 311 12.30 -2.14 -21.78
C ALA A 311 11.95 -1.29 -23.02
N HIS A 312 10.74 -0.71 -23.08
CA HIS A 312 10.40 0.25 -24.15
C HIS A 312 11.20 1.55 -23.99
N GLN A 313 11.47 1.95 -22.75
CA GLN A 313 12.26 3.12 -22.42
C GLN A 313 13.70 3.03 -22.92
N PHE A 314 14.34 1.86 -22.85
CA PHE A 314 15.74 1.67 -23.20
C PHE A 314 15.99 1.23 -24.65
N GLY A 315 14.93 1.05 -25.47
CA GLY A 315 15.09 0.73 -26.89
C GLY A 315 15.41 1.97 -27.73
N GLY A 316 16.45 1.92 -28.56
CA GLY A 316 16.89 3.01 -29.46
C GLY A 316 15.93 3.31 -30.63
N SER A 317 14.63 3.32 -30.36
CA SER A 317 13.60 3.07 -31.37
C SER A 317 12.35 3.95 -31.25
N ARG A 318 12.42 5.00 -30.42
CA ARG A 318 11.31 5.93 -30.23
C ARG A 318 11.05 6.70 -31.52
N GLU A 319 9.77 6.99 -31.80
CA GLU A 319 9.41 8.10 -32.69
C GLU A 319 9.56 9.38 -31.87
N GLU A 320 10.69 10.05 -32.04
CA GLU A 320 10.95 11.33 -31.39
C GLU A 320 10.29 12.44 -32.23
N VAL A 321 9.31 13.15 -31.66
CA VAL A 321 8.79 14.38 -32.24
C VAL A 321 9.60 15.54 -31.67
N SER A 322 10.47 16.12 -32.47
CA SER A 322 11.13 17.40 -32.19
C SER A 322 10.21 18.54 -32.59
N LEU A 323 9.57 19.18 -31.62
CA LEU A 323 8.85 20.45 -31.83
C LEU A 323 9.86 21.58 -31.88
N HIS A 324 10.15 22.09 -33.08
CA HIS A 324 10.85 23.37 -33.24
C HIS A 324 9.83 24.50 -33.09
N THR A 325 9.75 25.12 -31.91
CA THR A 325 9.07 26.41 -31.79
C THR A 325 10.04 27.50 -32.21
N ASN A 326 10.02 27.86 -33.50
CA ASN A 326 10.53 29.18 -33.89
C ASN A 326 9.54 30.20 -33.32
N VAL A 327 9.97 30.88 -32.26
CA VAL A 327 9.34 32.14 -31.84
C VAL A 327 9.97 33.22 -32.70
N THR A 328 9.25 33.67 -33.72
CA THR A 328 9.47 34.99 -34.36
C THR A 328 8.91 36.08 -33.49
#